data_AF-A0A7C4JJ38-F1
#
_entry.id   AF-A0A7C4JJ38-F1
#
_cell.length_a   1.000
_cell.length_b   1.000
_cell.length_c   1.000
_cell.angle_alpha   90.00
_cell.angle_beta   90.00
_cell.angle_gamma   90.00
#
_symmetry.space_group_name_H-M   'P 1'
#
loop_
_entity.id
_entity.type
_entity.pdbx_description
1 polymer ?
#
loop_
_entity_poly.entity_id
_entity_poly.type
_entity_poly.pdbx_seq_one_letter_code
_entity_poly.pdbx_strand_id
1 'polypeptide(L)'
;KGDTVELHIPLRPKLIEAHPLVEELRNQVTVMYGPIVYCLESVDLPEDVRIYEVYIPKNVNLTPIKISIADENMVALEGMLRIYRAGSWEKKLYKEYKSRKPQEIKTRLIPYYAWGNRGPSEMTVWLPLD
;
A
#
# COMPACT_ATOMS: atom_id res chain seq x y z
N LYS A 1 -2.01 39.98 24.21
CA LYS A 1 -0.84 39.18 24.62
C LYS A 1 -1.39 37.92 25.28
N GLY A 2 -1.18 36.75 24.67
CA GLY A 2 -1.90 35.51 25.02
C GLY A 2 -2.87 35.02 23.94
N ASP A 3 -2.69 35.45 22.69
CA ASP A 3 -3.56 35.05 21.59
C ASP A 3 -3.24 33.59 21.22
N THR A 4 -4.26 32.74 21.25
CA THR A 4 -4.16 31.32 20.87
C THR A 4 -4.83 31.12 19.53
N VAL A 5 -4.12 30.50 18.59
CA VAL A 5 -4.68 30.03 17.33
C VAL A 5 -4.66 28.51 17.36
N GLU A 6 -5.83 27.90 17.22
CA GLU A 6 -6.00 26.46 17.12
C GLU A 6 -6.30 26.09 15.66
N LEU A 7 -5.54 25.13 15.12
CA LEU A 7 -5.71 24.63 13.76
C LEU A 7 -6.05 23.15 13.81
N HIS A 8 -7.28 22.83 13.41
CA HIS A 8 -7.72 21.45 13.28
C HIS A 8 -7.61 20.99 11.83
N ILE A 9 -6.66 20.09 11.54
CA ILE A 9 -6.52 19.45 10.23
C ILE A 9 -6.98 18.00 10.35
N PRO A 10 -8.18 17.65 9.84
CA PRO A 10 -8.65 16.28 9.90
C PRO A 10 -7.81 15.40 8.97
N LEU A 11 -7.12 14.42 9.53
CA LEU A 11 -6.32 13.45 8.78
C LEU A 11 -7.15 12.21 8.45
N ARG A 12 -7.16 11.83 7.17
CA ARG A 12 -7.77 10.59 6.66
C ARG A 12 -6.85 9.99 5.60
N PRO A 13 -6.78 8.65 5.47
CA PRO A 13 -6.07 8.04 4.37
C PRO A 13 -6.63 8.50 3.02
N LYS A 14 -5.75 8.81 2.08
CA LYS A 14 -6.10 9.26 0.73
C LYS A 14 -5.36 8.41 -0.29
N LEU A 15 -6.08 7.96 -1.31
CA LEU A 15 -5.47 7.42 -2.52
C LEU A 15 -5.00 8.58 -3.39
N ILE A 16 -3.77 8.52 -3.88
CA ILE A 16 -3.17 9.51 -4.76
C ILE A 16 -2.83 8.82 -6.09
N GLU A 17 -3.33 9.40 -7.18
CA GLU A 17 -3.00 8.97 -8.54
C GLU A 17 -1.88 9.85 -9.12
N ALA A 18 -1.09 9.29 -10.02
CA ALA A 18 -0.10 10.03 -10.79
C ALA A 18 -0.73 10.70 -12.02
N HIS A 19 -0.06 11.73 -12.56
CA HIS A 19 -0.46 12.29 -13.85
C HIS A 19 -0.40 11.21 -14.95
N PRO A 20 -1.35 11.15 -15.91
CA PRO A 20 -1.45 10.06 -16.90
C PRO A 20 -0.22 9.84 -17.81
N LEU A 21 0.65 10.86 -17.92
CA LEU A 21 1.90 10.80 -18.68
C LEU A 21 3.03 10.06 -17.95
N VAL A 22 2.88 9.77 -16.65
CA VAL A 22 3.82 8.91 -15.92
C VAL A 22 3.41 7.46 -16.16
N GLU A 23 3.94 6.87 -17.23
CA GLU A 23 3.48 5.58 -17.74
C GLU A 23 3.72 4.43 -16.75
N GLU A 24 4.81 4.51 -16.00
CA GLU A 24 5.22 3.54 -14.98
C GLU A 24 4.22 3.43 -13.82
N LEU A 25 3.39 4.46 -13.64
CA LEU A 25 2.39 4.56 -12.57
C LEU A 25 0.95 4.54 -13.08
N ARG A 26 0.76 4.35 -14.39
CA ARG A 26 -0.58 4.29 -14.99
C ARG A 26 -1.36 3.13 -14.37
N ASN A 27 -2.61 3.40 -13.98
CA ASN A 27 -3.51 2.46 -13.29
C ASN A 27 -2.98 1.96 -11.92
N GLN A 28 -2.12 2.75 -11.28
CA GLN A 28 -1.67 2.53 -9.90
C GLN A 28 -2.02 3.75 -9.03
N VAL A 29 -2.10 3.51 -7.73
CA VAL A 29 -2.25 4.57 -6.72
C VAL A 29 -1.26 4.34 -5.58
N THR A 30 -0.93 5.42 -4.87
CA THR A 30 -0.26 5.34 -3.57
C THR A 30 -1.19 5.83 -2.47
N VAL A 31 -0.84 5.54 -1.21
CA VAL A 31 -1.62 5.95 -0.04
C VAL A 31 -0.87 7.00 0.75
N MET A 32 -1.56 8.08 1.11
CA MET A 32 -1.06 9.10 2.03
C MET A 32 -1.95 9.22 3.26
N TYR A 33 -1.34 9.46 4.42
CA TYR A 33 -2.04 9.87 5.64
C TYR A 33 -1.35 11.10 6.22
N GLY A 34 -2.03 12.25 6.13
CA GLY A 34 -1.39 13.55 6.34
C GLY A 34 -0.29 13.80 5.30
N PRO A 35 0.91 14.26 5.70
CA PRO A 35 2.01 14.52 4.78
C PRO A 35 2.81 13.26 4.42
N ILE A 36 2.48 12.11 5.00
CA ILE A 36 3.30 10.90 4.93
C ILE A 36 2.79 9.97 3.83
N VAL A 37 3.72 9.54 2.96
CA VAL A 37 3.50 8.49 1.96
C VAL A 37 3.70 7.12 2.62
N TYR A 38 2.83 6.17 2.27
CA TYR A 38 2.84 4.81 2.80
C TYR A 38 3.29 3.81 1.73
N CYS A 39 3.84 2.69 2.18
CA CYS A 39 4.25 1.57 1.35
C CYS A 39 3.75 0.23 1.91
N LEU A 40 3.67 -0.76 1.05
CA LEU A 40 3.49 -2.17 1.41
C LEU A 40 4.86 -2.84 1.48
N GLU A 41 5.11 -3.64 2.51
CA GLU A 41 6.32 -4.44 2.65
C GLU A 41 5.95 -5.93 2.66
N SER A 42 6.77 -6.79 2.03
CA SER A 42 6.47 -8.22 1.92
C SER A 42 6.35 -8.93 3.28
N VAL A 43 6.99 -8.39 4.33
CA VAL A 43 6.89 -8.94 5.70
C VAL A 43 5.50 -8.76 6.32
N ASP A 44 4.66 -7.88 5.76
CA ASP A 44 3.26 -7.69 6.17
C ASP A 44 2.29 -8.56 5.32
N LEU A 45 2.82 -9.45 4.48
CA LEU A 45 2.07 -10.39 3.64
C LEU A 45 2.35 -11.85 4.06
N PRO A 46 1.45 -12.79 3.77
CA PRO A 46 1.71 -14.22 3.84
C PRO A 46 2.93 -14.61 2.99
N GLU A 47 3.69 -15.61 3.44
CA GLU A 47 4.95 -16.05 2.81
C GLU A 47 4.81 -16.45 1.32
N ASP A 48 3.63 -16.93 0.93
CA ASP A 48 3.32 -17.39 -0.42
C ASP A 48 2.75 -16.29 -1.32
N VAL A 49 2.59 -15.07 -0.83
CA VAL A 49 2.10 -13.91 -1.59
C VAL A 49 3.28 -13.05 -2.03
N ARG A 50 3.31 -12.71 -3.31
CA ARG A 50 4.32 -11.78 -3.85
C ARG A 50 3.74 -10.38 -3.93
N ILE A 51 4.58 -9.36 -3.77
CA ILE A 51 4.11 -7.98 -3.66
C ILE A 51 3.36 -7.49 -4.91
N TYR A 52 3.78 -7.95 -6.09
CA TYR A 52 3.13 -7.63 -7.38
C TYR A 52 1.78 -8.33 -7.59
N GLU A 53 1.39 -9.25 -6.72
CA GLU A 53 0.06 -9.88 -6.74
C GLU A 53 -0.97 -9.07 -5.96
N VAL A 54 -0.55 -8.03 -5.22
CA VAL A 54 -1.41 -7.25 -4.32
C VAL A 54 -1.95 -6.01 -5.02
N TYR A 55 -3.25 -5.82 -4.92
CA TYR A 55 -4.03 -4.75 -5.53
C TYR A 55 -4.81 -4.01 -4.45
N ILE A 56 -5.00 -2.72 -4.66
CA ILE A 56 -5.80 -1.88 -3.76
C ILE A 56 -7.21 -1.67 -4.34
N PRO A 57 -8.27 -2.07 -3.64
CA PRO A 57 -9.64 -1.83 -4.09
C PRO A 57 -9.95 -0.33 -4.18
N LYS A 58 -10.69 0.10 -5.21
CA LYS A 58 -11.17 1.49 -5.34
C LYS A 58 -11.94 2.00 -4.12
N ASN A 59 -12.66 1.10 -3.45
CA ASN A 59 -13.45 1.37 -2.26
C ASN A 59 -12.76 0.91 -0.96
N VAL A 60 -11.43 0.79 -0.96
CA VAL A 60 -10.67 0.36 0.21
C VAL A 60 -10.97 1.27 1.41
N ASN A 61 -11.17 0.66 2.58
CA ASN A 61 -11.25 1.36 3.84
C ASN A 61 -9.99 1.07 4.65
N LEU A 62 -9.17 2.10 4.88
CA LEU A 62 -7.92 2.01 5.62
C LEU A 62 -8.09 2.63 7.00
N THR A 63 -7.78 1.88 8.05
CA THR A 63 -7.89 2.30 9.44
C THR A 63 -6.50 2.57 10.02
N PRO A 64 -6.24 3.78 10.55
CA PRO A 64 -5.00 4.07 11.25
C PRO A 64 -4.86 3.23 12.52
N ILE A 65 -3.74 2.53 12.68
CA ILE A 65 -3.40 1.74 13.87
C ILE A 65 -2.01 2.12 14.38
N LYS A 66 -1.83 2.14 15.71
CA LYS A 66 -0.51 2.37 16.31
C LYS A 66 0.32 1.09 16.24
N ILE A 67 1.56 1.21 15.78
CA ILE A 67 2.54 0.12 15.72
C ILE A 67 3.92 0.61 16.18
N SER A 68 4.85 -0.31 16.41
CA SER A 68 6.26 -0.02 16.64
C SER A 68 7.12 -0.79 15.64
N ILE A 69 8.12 -0.11 15.06
CA ILE A 69 9.16 -0.70 14.20
C ILE A 69 10.49 -0.12 14.66
N ALA A 70 11.48 -0.99 14.92
CA ALA A 70 12.79 -0.58 15.46
C ALA A 70 12.67 0.32 16.70
N ASP A 71 11.79 -0.06 17.63
CA ASP A 71 11.48 0.64 18.88
C ASP A 71 10.88 2.06 18.73
N GLU A 72 10.54 2.47 17.50
CA GLU A 72 9.90 3.75 17.21
C GLU A 72 8.40 3.62 16.95
N ASN A 73 7.62 4.48 17.61
CA ASN A 73 6.16 4.49 17.48
C ASN A 73 5.72 5.20 16.19
N MET A 74 4.81 4.57 15.45
CA MET A 74 4.25 5.15 14.24
C MET A 74 2.81 4.69 14.00
N VAL A 75 2.20 5.23 12.94
CA VAL A 75 0.86 4.89 12.51
C VAL A 75 0.95 4.07 11.24
N ALA A 76 0.48 2.82 11.28
CA ALA A 76 0.21 2.01 10.09
C ALA A 76 -1.23 2.22 9.61
N LEU A 77 -1.51 1.81 8.37
CA LEU A 77 -2.85 1.83 7.78
C LEU A 77 -3.29 0.39 7.48
N GLU A 78 -4.20 -0.15 8.30
CA GLU A 78 -4.71 -1.51 8.15
C GLU A 78 -5.97 -1.55 7.29
N GLY A 79 -6.10 -2.53 6.42
CA GLY A 79 -7.32 -2.74 5.64
C GLY A 79 -7.32 -4.03 4.83
N MET A 80 -8.40 -4.22 4.08
CA MET A 80 -8.58 -5.36 3.18
C MET A 80 -8.08 -4.97 1.78
N LEU A 81 -7.02 -5.63 1.33
CA LEU A 81 -6.51 -5.55 -0.04
C LEU A 81 -6.93 -6.80 -0.83
N ARG A 82 -6.61 -6.84 -2.12
CA ARG A 82 -6.92 -7.96 -3.01
C ARG A 82 -5.66 -8.62 -3.55
N ILE A 83 -5.71 -9.93 -3.71
CA ILE A 83 -4.65 -10.73 -4.31
C ILE A 83 -5.16 -11.32 -5.61
N TYR A 84 -4.44 -11.05 -6.69
CA TYR A 84 -4.60 -11.72 -7.98
C TYR A 84 -3.41 -12.63 -8.23
N ARG A 85 -3.57 -13.93 -7.97
CA ARG A 85 -2.52 -14.93 -8.18
C ARG A 85 -2.04 -14.89 -9.63
N ALA A 86 -0.74 -14.67 -9.84
CA ALA A 86 -0.14 -14.46 -11.16
C ALA A 86 -0.15 -15.75 -12.00
N GLY A 87 -0.16 -16.91 -11.34
CA GLY A 87 0.05 -18.23 -11.95
C GLY A 87 1.45 -18.34 -12.56
N SER A 88 1.71 -19.43 -13.30
CA SER A 88 3.00 -19.60 -13.96
C SER A 88 3.22 -18.57 -15.09
N TRP A 89 4.42 -18.01 -15.12
CA TRP A 89 4.99 -17.16 -16.18
C TRP A 89 6.28 -17.76 -16.76
N GLU A 90 6.53 -19.05 -16.51
CA GLU A 90 7.76 -19.71 -16.93
C GLU A 90 8.01 -19.52 -18.43
N LYS A 91 9.13 -18.86 -18.76
CA LYS A 91 9.58 -18.54 -20.13
C LYS A 91 8.55 -17.79 -20.98
N LYS A 92 7.66 -17.00 -20.35
CA LYS A 92 6.64 -16.18 -21.04
C LYS A 92 6.69 -14.73 -20.60
N LEU A 93 6.77 -13.81 -21.57
CA LEU A 93 6.58 -12.38 -21.33
C LEU A 93 5.11 -11.96 -21.51
N TYR A 94 4.40 -12.62 -22.43
CA TYR A 94 2.99 -12.35 -22.75
C TYR A 94 2.18 -13.66 -22.72
N LYS A 95 0.93 -13.59 -22.29
CA LYS A 95 -0.04 -14.70 -22.33
C LYS A 95 -1.46 -14.15 -22.48
N GLU A 96 -2.36 -14.96 -23.03
CA GLU A 96 -3.77 -14.58 -23.11
C GLU A 96 -4.34 -14.22 -21.74
N TYR A 97 -5.09 -13.12 -21.70
CA TYR A 97 -5.75 -12.69 -20.47
C TYR A 97 -6.82 -13.70 -20.08
N LYS A 98 -6.82 -14.05 -18.79
CA LYS A 98 -7.87 -14.86 -18.17
C LYS A 98 -8.36 -14.11 -16.95
N SER A 99 -9.65 -13.86 -16.88
CA SER A 99 -10.28 -13.30 -15.70
C SER A 99 -10.03 -14.22 -14.50
N ARG A 100 -9.71 -13.61 -13.36
CA ARG A 100 -9.44 -14.30 -12.09
C ARG A 100 -10.29 -13.63 -11.03
N LYS A 101 -10.76 -14.40 -10.06
CA LYS A 101 -11.40 -13.83 -8.88
C LYS A 101 -10.30 -13.43 -7.88
N PRO A 102 -10.34 -12.22 -7.31
CA PRO A 102 -9.40 -11.85 -6.26
C PRO A 102 -9.67 -12.66 -4.99
N GLN A 103 -8.61 -12.89 -4.22
CA GLN A 103 -8.71 -13.26 -2.81
C GLN A 103 -8.57 -12.00 -1.97
N GLU A 104 -9.27 -11.90 -0.85
CA GLU A 104 -9.07 -10.80 0.08
C GLU A 104 -7.95 -11.11 1.06
N ILE A 105 -7.19 -10.07 1.42
CA ILE A 105 -6.14 -10.16 2.42
C ILE A 105 -6.24 -8.98 3.38
N LYS A 106 -6.23 -9.29 4.68
CA LYS A 106 -6.04 -8.29 5.71
C LYS A 106 -4.54 -8.02 5.85
N THR A 107 -4.11 -6.80 5.60
CA THR A 107 -2.70 -6.39 5.75
C THR A 107 -2.63 -4.92 6.17
N ARG A 108 -1.42 -4.39 6.30
CA ARG A 108 -1.16 -3.01 6.65
C ARG A 108 -0.13 -2.38 5.72
N LEU A 109 -0.30 -1.09 5.48
CA LEU A 109 0.73 -0.24 4.91
C LEU A 109 1.47 0.47 6.06
N ILE A 110 2.77 0.66 5.90
CA ILE A 110 3.61 1.40 6.87
C ILE A 110 4.12 2.71 6.24
N PRO A 111 4.52 3.71 7.03
CA PRO A 111 5.19 4.88 6.49
C PRO A 111 6.40 4.50 5.64
N TYR A 112 6.55 5.11 4.46
CA TYR A 112 7.65 4.81 3.54
C TYR A 112 9.03 4.97 4.19
N TYR A 113 9.20 5.98 5.04
CA TYR A 113 10.46 6.22 5.75
C TYR A 113 10.85 5.10 6.72
N ALA A 114 9.89 4.26 7.15
CA ALA A 114 10.11 3.20 8.13
C ALA A 114 10.44 1.84 7.48
N TRP A 115 10.32 1.72 6.15
CA TRP A 115 10.69 0.52 5.41
C TRP A 115 12.17 0.15 5.60
N GLY A 116 12.48 -1.14 5.52
CA GLY A 116 13.86 -1.66 5.58
C GLY A 116 14.41 -1.87 6.98
N ASN A 117 13.57 -1.64 8.02
CA ASN A 117 13.95 -1.81 9.42
C ASN A 117 13.53 -3.18 10.01
N ARG A 118 13.05 -4.11 9.19
CA ARG A 118 12.55 -5.44 9.61
C ARG A 118 13.24 -6.60 8.90
N GLY A 119 14.44 -6.36 8.39
CA GLY A 119 15.21 -7.29 7.59
C GLY A 119 14.97 -7.15 6.08
N PRO A 120 15.63 -7.97 5.25
CA PRO A 120 15.47 -7.95 3.80
C PRO A 120 14.03 -8.26 3.38
N SER A 121 13.45 -7.41 2.53
CA SER A 121 12.06 -7.51 2.09
C SER A 121 11.84 -6.84 0.72
N GLU A 122 10.76 -7.23 0.04
CA GLU A 122 10.27 -6.48 -1.11
C GLU A 122 9.38 -5.32 -0.64
N MET A 123 9.33 -4.22 -1.40
CA MET A 123 8.50 -3.07 -1.07
C MET A 123 7.97 -2.39 -2.33
N THR A 124 6.73 -1.88 -2.24
CA THR A 124 6.18 -0.97 -3.23
C THR A 124 5.41 0.18 -2.58
N VAL A 125 5.56 1.37 -3.16
CA VAL A 125 4.79 2.58 -2.82
C VAL A 125 3.52 2.68 -3.65
N TRP A 126 3.58 2.21 -4.90
CA TRP A 126 2.48 2.27 -5.86
C TRP A 126 1.89 0.88 -6.03
N LEU A 127 0.58 0.77 -5.80
CA LEU A 127 -0.16 -0.47 -5.95
C LEU A 127 -1.11 -0.37 -7.13
N PRO A 128 -1.27 -1.44 -7.92
CA PRO A 128 -2.28 -1.48 -8.97
C PRO A 128 -3.69 -1.35 -8.36
N LEU A 129 -4.50 -0.52 -8.99
CA LEU A 129 -5.88 -0.23 -8.59
C LEU A 129 -6.84 -1.29 -9.14
N ASP A 130 -7.75 -1.79 -8.30
CA ASP A 130 -8.81 -2.74 -8.68
C ASP A 130 -10.23 -2.14 -8.53
#